data_AF-A0A4Q7PCT0-F1
#
_entry.id   AF-A0A4Q7PCT0-F1
#
_cell.length_a   1.000
_cell.length_b   1.000
_cell.length_c   1.000
_cell.angle_alpha   90.00
_cell.angle_beta   90.00
_cell.angle_gamma   90.00
#
_symmetry.space_group_name_H-M   'P 1'
#
loop_
_entity.id
_entity.type
_entity.pdbx_description
1 polymer ?
#
loop_
_entity_poly.entity_id
_entity_poly.type
_entity_poly.pdbx_seq_one_letter_code
_entity_poly.pdbx_strand_id
1 'polypeptide(L)'
;MINLRYLIFIILILSGCSSKNLKNLLLGAWWGTQEDSTYFEIYFNEKEFVFNHEAYGPIEYKYRVYDDSIKVFTNSNGRSKNWKTVQISDSILILTSDHEELILNRIILTEGYFDLRVDSIAFENFQENFIQRYLRKRE
;
A
#
# COMPACT_ATOMS: atom_id res chain seq x y z
N MET A 1 -17.24 -43.36 6.94
CA MET A 1 -15.78 -43.30 7.15
C MET A 1 -15.18 -42.39 6.10
N ILE A 2 -14.77 -41.16 6.47
CA ILE A 2 -14.07 -40.27 5.55
C ILE A 2 -12.68 -40.87 5.32
N ASN A 3 -12.39 -41.18 4.07
CA ASN A 3 -11.16 -41.84 3.68
C ASN A 3 -10.01 -40.84 3.80
N LEU A 4 -8.96 -41.21 4.57
CA LEU A 4 -7.88 -40.33 5.05
C LEU A 4 -7.22 -39.49 3.94
N ARG A 5 -7.21 -40.02 2.71
CA ARG A 5 -6.71 -39.34 1.51
C ARG A 5 -7.48 -38.07 1.15
N TYR A 6 -8.80 -38.06 1.35
CA TYR A 6 -9.64 -36.87 1.11
C TYR A 6 -9.44 -35.81 2.19
N LEU A 7 -9.16 -36.22 3.43
CA LEU A 7 -8.86 -35.30 4.53
C LEU A 7 -7.58 -34.50 4.25
N ILE A 8 -6.54 -35.16 3.72
CA ILE A 8 -5.27 -34.53 3.36
C ILE A 8 -5.45 -33.53 2.20
N PHE A 9 -6.28 -33.89 1.21
CA PHE A 9 -6.58 -32.99 0.09
C PHE A 9 -7.31 -31.72 0.53
N ILE A 10 -8.25 -31.84 1.47
CA ILE A 10 -8.99 -30.70 2.03
C ILE A 10 -8.06 -29.78 2.83
N ILE A 11 -7.15 -30.35 3.63
CA ILE A 11 -6.17 -29.57 4.41
C ILE A 11 -5.21 -28.79 3.50
N LEU A 12 -4.77 -29.38 2.37
CA LEU A 12 -3.89 -28.72 1.40
C LEU A 12 -4.58 -27.59 0.62
N ILE A 13 -5.89 -27.70 0.36
CA ILE A 13 -6.66 -26.62 -0.30
C ILE A 13 -6.84 -25.42 0.65
N LEU A 14 -7.00 -25.67 1.95
CA LEU A 14 -7.24 -24.64 2.95
C LEU A 14 -5.96 -23.85 3.32
N SER A 15 -4.78 -24.45 3.23
CA SER A 15 -3.51 -23.80 3.60
C SER A 15 -2.94 -22.83 2.54
N GLY A 16 -3.47 -22.84 1.31
CA GLY A 16 -2.98 -21.98 0.22
C GLY A 16 -3.56 -20.56 0.14
N CYS A 17 -4.50 -20.19 1.02
CA CYS A 17 -5.34 -18.99 0.80
C CYS A 17 -4.96 -17.74 1.63
N SER A 18 -3.99 -17.84 2.55
CA SER A 18 -3.69 -16.75 3.50
C SER A 18 -3.02 -15.53 2.84
N SER A 19 -1.89 -15.73 2.15
CA SER A 19 -1.04 -14.63 1.66
C SER A 19 -1.62 -13.86 0.46
N LYS A 20 -2.47 -14.51 -0.34
CA LYS A 20 -3.08 -13.92 -1.54
C LYS A 20 -4.08 -12.80 -1.17
N ASN A 21 -4.68 -12.88 0.01
CA ASN A 21 -5.68 -11.91 0.47
C ASN A 21 -5.02 -10.57 0.83
N LEU A 22 -3.92 -10.60 1.60
CA LEU A 22 -3.15 -9.41 1.98
C LEU A 22 -2.66 -8.65 0.74
N LYS A 23 -2.01 -9.35 -0.20
CA LYS A 23 -1.47 -8.71 -1.41
C LYS A 23 -2.56 -7.99 -2.19
N ASN A 24 -3.72 -8.61 -2.38
CA ASN A 24 -4.81 -8.03 -3.16
C ASN A 24 -5.43 -6.81 -2.47
N LEU A 25 -5.65 -6.87 -1.16
CA LEU A 25 -6.20 -5.75 -0.39
C LEU A 25 -5.24 -4.55 -0.40
N LEU A 26 -3.92 -4.80 -0.42
CA LEU A 26 -2.90 -3.74 -0.39
C LEU A 26 -2.88 -2.88 -1.67
N LEU A 27 -3.14 -3.47 -2.83
CA LEU A 27 -3.07 -2.78 -4.12
C LEU A 27 -4.02 -1.59 -4.17
N GLY A 28 -3.57 -0.45 -4.69
CA GLY A 28 -4.36 0.76 -4.84
C GLY A 28 -3.72 1.98 -4.18
N ALA A 29 -4.54 2.99 -3.93
CA ALA A 29 -4.13 4.27 -3.37
C ALA A 29 -4.64 4.45 -1.94
N TRP A 30 -3.76 4.98 -1.10
CA TRP A 30 -3.98 5.17 0.32
C TRP A 30 -3.49 6.56 0.74
N TRP A 31 -4.11 7.17 1.73
CA TRP A 31 -3.65 8.44 2.29
C TRP A 31 -3.56 8.37 3.80
N GLY A 32 -2.67 9.19 4.37
CA GLY A 32 -2.52 9.35 5.80
C GLY A 32 -1.94 10.72 6.14
N THR A 33 -1.75 10.93 7.44
CA THR A 33 -1.08 12.13 7.98
C THR A 33 0.03 11.70 8.92
N GLN A 34 1.16 12.40 8.89
CA GLN A 34 2.24 12.25 9.85
C GLN A 34 1.89 12.96 11.17
N GLU A 35 2.74 12.78 12.20
CA GLU A 35 2.55 13.41 13.51
C GLU A 35 2.49 14.95 13.44
N ASP A 36 3.20 15.55 12.48
CA ASP A 36 3.19 16.98 12.19
C ASP A 36 1.96 17.43 11.37
N SER A 37 0.97 16.55 11.19
CA SER A 37 -0.21 16.73 10.33
C SER A 37 0.10 16.85 8.84
N THR A 38 1.32 16.55 8.40
CA THR A 38 1.67 16.57 6.98
C THR A 38 0.95 15.43 6.25
N TYR A 39 0.26 15.78 5.17
CA TYR A 39 -0.47 14.82 4.33
C TYR A 39 0.47 14.09 3.38
N PHE A 40 0.21 12.79 3.20
CA PHE A 40 0.90 11.99 2.21
C PHE A 40 -0.02 10.93 1.63
N GLU A 41 0.32 10.47 0.42
CA GLU A 41 -0.33 9.36 -0.25
C GLU A 41 0.65 8.23 -0.52
N ILE A 42 0.15 7.01 -0.51
CA ILE A 42 0.89 5.81 -0.84
C ILE A 42 0.16 5.08 -1.96
N TYR A 43 0.89 4.69 -3.00
CA TYR A 43 0.36 3.91 -4.11
C TYR A 43 1.06 2.56 -4.20
N PHE A 44 0.28 1.48 -4.26
CA PHE A 44 0.76 0.12 -4.45
C PHE A 44 0.24 -0.45 -5.77
N ASN A 45 1.16 -0.95 -6.61
CA ASN A 45 0.83 -1.91 -7.67
C ASN A 45 1.52 -3.26 -7.38
N GLU A 46 1.52 -4.20 -8.32
CA GLU A 46 2.10 -5.53 -8.08
C GLU A 46 3.61 -5.55 -7.82
N LYS A 47 4.35 -4.47 -8.12
CA LYS A 47 5.82 -4.40 -8.14
C LYS A 47 6.40 -3.20 -7.39
N GLU A 48 5.67 -2.10 -7.37
CA GLU A 48 6.12 -0.78 -6.97
C GLU A 48 5.27 -0.25 -5.81
N PHE A 49 5.98 0.39 -4.89
CA PHE A 49 5.45 1.18 -3.80
C PHE A 49 5.87 2.63 -4.06
N VAL A 50 4.93 3.55 -4.03
CA VAL A 50 5.21 4.97 -4.24
C VAL A 50 4.76 5.74 -3.02
N PHE A 51 5.67 6.51 -2.44
CA PHE A 51 5.36 7.43 -1.34
C PHE A 51 5.32 8.85 -1.91
N ASN A 52 4.15 9.47 -1.90
CA ASN A 52 3.94 10.81 -2.42
C ASN A 52 3.71 11.79 -1.27
N HIS A 53 4.62 12.75 -1.13
CA HIS A 53 4.63 13.70 -0.03
C HIS A 53 4.48 15.12 -0.54
N GLU A 54 3.78 15.97 0.21
CA GLU A 54 3.55 17.38 -0.15
C GLU A 54 4.85 18.12 -0.51
N ALA A 55 5.89 17.99 0.31
CA ALA A 55 7.11 18.78 0.16
C ALA A 55 8.06 18.35 -0.97
N TYR A 56 8.03 17.10 -1.42
CA TYR A 56 9.03 16.56 -2.35
C TYR A 56 8.47 15.64 -3.44
N GLY A 57 7.15 15.46 -3.48
CA GLY A 57 6.47 14.67 -4.51
C GLY A 57 6.66 13.16 -4.36
N PRO A 58 6.44 12.39 -5.45
CA PRO A 58 6.44 10.94 -5.44
C PRO A 58 7.85 10.36 -5.45
N ILE A 59 8.11 9.44 -4.52
CA ILE A 59 9.33 8.62 -4.49
C ILE A 59 8.96 7.16 -4.68
N GLU A 60 9.58 6.54 -5.69
CA GLU A 60 9.31 5.15 -6.06
C GLU A 60 10.29 4.17 -5.39
N TYR A 61 9.74 3.08 -4.87
CA TYR A 61 10.47 2.00 -4.22
C TYR A 61 10.01 0.65 -4.74
N LYS A 62 10.90 -0.34 -4.64
CA LYS A 62 10.53 -1.75 -4.79
C LYS A 62 10.05 -2.27 -3.45
N TYR A 63 9.13 -3.23 -3.46
CA TYR A 63 8.67 -3.86 -2.24
C TYR A 63 8.38 -5.35 -2.41
N ARG A 64 8.24 -6.07 -1.30
CA ARG A 64 7.75 -7.45 -1.23
C ARG A 64 6.74 -7.59 -0.09
N VAL A 65 5.71 -8.38 -0.34
CA VAL A 65 4.70 -8.76 0.66
C VAL A 65 5.04 -10.15 1.19
N TYR A 66 5.03 -10.28 2.51
CA TYR A 66 5.08 -11.51 3.28
C TYR A 66 3.76 -11.65 4.04
N ASP A 67 3.51 -12.80 4.68
CA ASP A 67 2.20 -13.14 5.24
C ASP A 67 1.59 -12.05 6.16
N ASP A 68 2.40 -11.37 6.96
CA ASP A 68 1.98 -10.32 7.90
C ASP A 68 2.79 -9.02 7.76
N SER A 69 3.61 -8.88 6.72
CA SER A 69 4.57 -7.79 6.63
C SER A 69 4.90 -7.36 5.21
N ILE A 70 5.30 -6.10 5.09
CA ILE A 70 5.68 -5.44 3.85
C ILE A 70 7.12 -4.96 4.01
N LYS A 71 7.99 -5.41 3.11
CA LYS A 71 9.39 -4.98 3.07
C LYS A 71 9.61 -4.04 1.90
N VAL A 72 9.89 -2.77 2.17
CA VAL A 72 10.18 -1.73 1.18
C VAL A 72 11.69 -1.56 1.06
N PHE A 73 12.22 -1.58 -0.16
CA PHE A 73 13.66 -1.50 -0.45
C PHE A 73 14.01 -0.10 -0.96
N THR A 74 14.92 0.59 -0.28
CA THR A 74 15.39 1.92 -0.71
C THR A 74 16.57 1.80 -1.66
N ASN A 75 16.54 2.59 -2.74
CA ASN A 75 17.51 2.49 -3.85
C ASN A 75 18.94 2.89 -3.44
N SER A 76 19.12 3.64 -2.36
CA SER A 76 20.38 4.34 -2.10
C SER A 76 21.47 3.51 -1.43
N ASN A 77 21.17 2.42 -0.70
CA ASN A 77 22.19 1.66 0.06
C ASN A 77 21.80 0.21 0.39
N GLY A 78 20.82 -0.38 -0.29
CA GLY A 78 20.28 -1.70 0.09
C GLY A 78 19.58 -1.71 1.46
N ARG A 79 19.31 -0.52 2.02
CA ARG A 79 18.50 -0.38 3.23
C ARG A 79 17.07 -0.77 2.90
N SER A 80 16.43 -1.45 3.83
CA SER A 80 15.03 -1.83 3.70
C SER A 80 14.29 -1.44 4.96
N LYS A 81 13.07 -0.97 4.79
CA LYS A 81 12.13 -0.75 5.89
C LYS A 81 11.16 -1.91 5.94
N ASN A 82 10.99 -2.49 7.12
CA ASN A 82 10.02 -3.55 7.33
C ASN A 82 8.82 -2.98 8.08
N TRP A 83 7.64 -3.23 7.55
CA TRP A 83 6.37 -2.81 8.12
C TRP A 83 5.55 -4.04 8.43
N LYS A 84 5.08 -4.18 9.65
CA LYS A 84 4.09 -5.19 10.00
C LYS A 84 2.70 -4.67 9.63
N THR A 85 1.91 -5.51 8.98
CA THR A 85 0.49 -5.22 8.72
C THR A 85 -0.31 -5.60 9.95
N VAL A 86 -0.78 -4.61 10.69
CA VAL A 86 -1.61 -4.83 11.89
C VAL A 86 -3.07 -5.04 11.50
N GLN A 87 -3.55 -4.25 10.54
CA GLN A 87 -4.91 -4.33 10.03
C GLN A 87 -4.92 -3.96 8.55
N ILE A 88 -5.72 -4.68 7.78
CA ILE A 88 -6.02 -4.32 6.39
C ILE A 88 -7.48 -4.68 6.06
N SER A 89 -8.17 -3.75 5.42
CA SER A 89 -9.53 -3.91 4.89
C SER A 89 -9.66 -3.13 3.58
N ASP A 90 -10.87 -3.06 3.01
CA ASP A 90 -11.12 -2.26 1.81
C ASP A 90 -11.01 -0.74 2.05
N SER A 91 -11.02 -0.29 3.31
CA SER A 91 -11.05 1.13 3.67
C SER A 91 -9.88 1.58 4.55
N ILE A 92 -9.28 0.69 5.34
CA ILE A 92 -8.26 1.01 6.33
C ILE A 92 -7.06 0.07 6.18
N LEU A 93 -5.86 0.64 6.30
CA LEU A 93 -4.60 -0.08 6.37
C LEU A 93 -3.78 0.49 7.53
N ILE A 94 -3.37 -0.36 8.47
CA ILE A 94 -2.51 0.00 9.60
C ILE A 94 -1.18 -0.73 9.46
N LEU A 95 -0.11 0.04 9.31
CA LEU A 95 1.26 -0.46 9.22
C LEU A 95 2.06 -0.01 10.43
N THR A 96 2.82 -0.91 11.05
CA THR A 96 3.69 -0.56 12.17
C THR A 96 5.14 -0.96 11.92
N SER A 97 6.06 -0.16 12.44
CA SER A 97 7.48 -0.45 12.52
C SER A 97 7.98 -0.17 13.93
N ASP A 98 9.26 -0.42 14.21
CA ASP A 98 9.85 -0.14 15.53
C ASP A 98 9.84 1.35 15.91
N HIS A 99 9.59 2.25 14.95
CA HIS A 99 9.71 3.69 15.14
C HIS A 99 8.44 4.48 14.86
N GLU A 100 7.45 3.89 14.18
CA GLU A 100 6.25 4.61 13.77
C GLU A 100 5.10 3.67 13.40
N GLU A 101 3.89 4.22 13.48
CA GLU A 101 2.63 3.63 13.02
C GLU A 101 2.02 4.52 11.93
N LEU A 102 1.60 3.91 10.83
CA LEU A 102 0.86 4.57 9.76
C LEU A 102 -0.58 4.08 9.76
N ILE A 103 -1.51 5.00 9.97
CA ILE A 103 -2.93 4.77 9.80
C ILE A 103 -3.34 5.36 8.45
N LEU A 104 -3.68 4.46 7.52
CA LEU A 104 -3.93 4.80 6.13
C LEU A 104 -5.38 4.52 5.76
N ASN A 105 -5.97 5.43 4.99
CA ASN A 105 -7.33 5.37 4.51
C ASN A 105 -7.34 5.18 2.99
N ARG A 106 -8.24 4.34 2.48
CA ARG A 106 -8.36 4.06 1.05
C ARG A 106 -8.78 5.31 0.27
N ILE A 107 -8.13 5.56 -0.86
CA ILE A 107 -8.58 6.53 -1.87
C ILE A 107 -9.25 5.76 -3.00
N ILE A 108 -10.47 6.16 -3.36
CA ILE A 108 -11.14 5.66 -4.57
C ILE A 108 -10.77 6.61 -5.70
N LEU A 109 -9.96 6.11 -6.64
CA LEU A 109 -9.53 6.82 -7.83
C LEU A 109 -10.11 6.11 -9.06
N THR A 110 -10.50 6.89 -10.07
CA THR A 110 -10.88 6.35 -11.39
C THR A 110 -9.66 5.83 -12.15
N GLU A 111 -8.53 6.54 -12.05
CA GLU A 111 -7.24 6.18 -12.62
C GLU A 111 -6.14 6.42 -11.59
N GLY A 112 -5.21 5.46 -11.46
CA GLY A 112 -4.18 5.51 -10.42
C GLY A 112 -2.90 6.23 -10.87
N TYR A 113 -2.02 6.51 -9.91
CA TYR A 113 -0.68 7.06 -10.17
C TYR A 113 0.06 6.33 -11.30
N PHE A 114 0.01 4.99 -11.31
CA PHE A 114 0.76 4.17 -12.26
C PHE A 114 0.22 4.25 -13.70
N ASP A 115 -1.09 4.48 -13.85
CA ASP A 115 -1.74 4.62 -15.16
C ASP A 115 -1.48 6.02 -15.72
N LEU A 116 -1.50 7.03 -14.85
CA LEU A 116 -1.39 8.43 -15.23
C LEU A 116 0.06 8.89 -15.44
N ARG A 117 1.05 8.30 -14.78
CA ARG A 117 2.46 8.74 -14.88
C ARG A 117 3.07 8.66 -16.28
N VAL A 118 2.45 7.90 -17.20
CA VAL A 118 2.94 7.78 -18.58
C VAL A 118 2.42 8.90 -19.50
N ASP A 119 1.36 9.61 -19.10
CA ASP A 119 0.81 10.77 -19.81
C ASP A 119 1.16 12.04 -19.03
N SER A 120 1.99 12.90 -19.61
CA SER A 120 2.49 14.10 -18.92
C SER A 120 1.37 15.05 -18.48
N ILE A 121 0.32 15.24 -19.30
CA ILE A 121 -0.78 16.15 -18.99
C ILE A 121 -1.67 15.53 -17.92
N ALA A 122 -2.00 14.25 -18.06
CA ALA A 122 -2.83 13.56 -17.08
C ALA A 122 -2.12 13.45 -15.71
N PHE A 123 -0.80 13.30 -15.72
CA PHE A 123 0.01 13.29 -14.51
C PHE A 123 0.06 14.65 -13.81
N GLU A 124 0.18 15.75 -14.56
CA GLU A 124 0.13 17.10 -13.99
C GLU A 124 -1.21 17.34 -13.28
N ASN A 125 -2.32 17.01 -13.94
CA ASN A 125 -3.65 17.06 -13.33
C ASN A 125 -3.77 16.16 -12.09
N PHE A 126 -3.12 15.00 -12.09
CA PHE A 126 -3.09 14.11 -10.92
C PHE A 126 -2.38 14.77 -9.72
N GLN A 127 -1.27 15.46 -9.97
CA GLN A 127 -0.53 16.20 -8.93
C GLN A 127 -1.33 17.39 -8.40
N GLU A 128 -2.04 18.14 -9.26
CA GLU A 128 -2.94 19.19 -8.79
C GLU A 128 -4.05 18.63 -7.88
N ASN A 129 -4.63 17.50 -8.27
CA ASN A 129 -5.65 16.81 -7.48
C ASN A 129 -5.12 16.32 -6.12
N PHE A 130 -3.84 15.95 -6.02
CA PHE A 130 -3.20 15.64 -4.73
C PHE A 130 -3.25 16.87 -3.80
N ILE A 131 -2.88 18.05 -4.31
CA ILE A 131 -2.92 19.31 -3.54
C ILE A 131 -4.35 19.61 -3.08
N GLN A 132 -5.34 19.42 -3.95
CA GLN A 132 -6.75 19.65 -3.59
C GLN A 132 -7.26 18.67 -2.52
N ARG A 133 -6.87 17.39 -2.58
CA ARG A 133 -7.21 16.41 -1.53
C ARG A 133 -6.60 16.76 -0.19
N TYR A 134 -5.36 17.26 -0.19
CA TYR A 134 -4.72 17.80 1.00
C TYR A 134 -5.49 18.99 1.60
N LEU A 135 -5.80 20.00 0.77
CA LEU A 135 -6.49 21.22 1.23
C LEU A 135 -7.86 20.91 1.85
N ARG A 136 -8.65 20.02 1.23
CA ARG A 136 -9.96 19.60 1.74
C ARG A 136 -9.91 18.92 3.11
N LYS A 137 -8.77 18.34 3.49
CA LYS A 137 -8.59 17.66 4.78
C LYS A 137 -8.17 18.59 5.91
N ARG A 138 -7.80 19.84 5.60
CA ARG A 138 -7.45 20.86 6.61
C ARG A 138 -8.63 21.73 7.05
N GLU A 139 -9.74 21.70 6.32
CA GLU A 139 -11.02 22.35 6.66
C GLU A 139 -11.86 21.48 7.60
#